data_AF-A0AAV5V324-F1
#
_entry.id   AF-A0AAV5V324-F1
#
_cell.length_a   1.000
_cell.length_b   1.000
_cell.length_c   1.000
_cell.angle_alpha   90.00
_cell.angle_beta   90.00
_cell.angle_gamma   90.00
#
_symmetry.space_group_name_H-M   'P 1'
#
loop_
_entity.id
_entity.type
_entity.pdbx_description
1 polymer ?
#
loop_
_entity_poly.entity_id
_entity_poly.type
_entity_poly.pdbx_seq_one_letter_code
_entity_poly.pdbx_strand_id
1 'polypeptide(L)'
;QMHLSLSLLLLSLSSIAVLSQSKPAPPPFLNGLSDNAKREFGQIAGNKKITRLDLRNQVLKWAEGNGVKPAVEDYLAKKNKAKQAMRDRIQAAINNLPEAYRTLNALGDDDALTQEEADTKIKQTMAGYSWELKELLRLAGPGNQGKKPADAA
;
A
#
# COMPACT_ATOMS: atom_id res chain seq x y z
N GLN A 1 40.28 -8.70 18.83
CA GLN A 1 39.38 -9.52 18.01
C GLN A 1 38.06 -8.77 17.92
N MET A 2 37.78 -8.17 16.76
CA MET A 2 36.60 -7.34 16.48
C MET A 2 35.34 -8.22 16.48
N HIS A 3 34.21 -7.69 16.95
CA HIS A 3 33.06 -7.42 16.08
C HIS A 3 32.14 -6.39 16.75
N LEU A 4 31.97 -5.27 16.03
CA LEU A 4 31.03 -4.19 16.29
C LEU A 4 29.59 -4.70 16.06
N SER A 5 28.71 -4.51 17.03
CA SER A 5 27.26 -4.62 16.80
C SER A 5 26.67 -3.23 16.70
N LEU A 6 26.51 -2.82 15.45
CA LEU A 6 26.00 -1.55 14.97
C LEU A 6 24.52 -1.40 15.34
N SER A 7 24.18 -0.23 15.88
CA SER A 7 22.83 0.19 16.27
C SER A 7 21.84 0.14 15.09
N LEU A 8 20.70 -0.55 15.25
CA LEU A 8 19.55 -0.40 14.36
C LEU A 8 18.45 0.40 15.05
N LEU A 9 18.47 1.70 14.78
CA LEU A 9 17.50 2.68 15.23
C LEU A 9 16.28 2.59 14.30
N LEU A 10 15.31 1.74 14.64
CA LEU A 10 14.04 1.63 13.90
C LEU A 10 13.09 2.73 14.36
N LEU A 11 13.20 3.90 13.72
CA LEU A 11 12.16 4.94 13.77
C LEU A 11 10.90 4.42 13.06
N SER A 12 10.01 3.78 13.82
CA SER A 12 8.69 3.38 13.31
C SER A 12 7.75 4.59 13.29
N LEU A 13 7.75 5.35 12.19
CA LEU A 13 6.59 6.20 11.87
C LEU A 13 5.47 5.34 11.29
N SER A 14 4.77 4.65 12.18
CA SER A 14 3.53 3.91 11.92
C SER A 14 2.39 4.90 11.77
N SER A 15 2.24 5.48 10.58
CA SER A 15 0.99 6.10 10.18
C SER A 15 0.60 5.55 8.82
N ILE A 16 0.12 4.31 8.84
CA ILE A 16 -0.59 3.73 7.71
C ILE A 16 -2.06 4.07 7.94
N ALA A 17 -2.56 5.05 7.17
CA ALA A 17 -3.98 5.21 6.97
C ALA A 17 -4.50 3.90 6.33
N VAL A 18 -5.23 3.14 7.14
CA VAL A 18 -5.96 1.94 6.73
C VAL A 18 -6.92 2.33 5.61
N LEU A 19 -6.70 1.83 4.39
CA LEU A 19 -7.66 1.94 3.30
C LEU A 19 -8.76 0.90 3.54
N SER A 20 -9.71 1.25 4.41
CA SER A 20 -11.03 0.61 4.45
C SER A 20 -11.70 0.75 3.08
N GLN A 21 -12.30 -0.33 2.55
CA GLN A 21 -13.03 -0.40 1.28
C GLN A 21 -14.36 0.39 1.30
N SER A 22 -14.33 1.61 1.83
CA SER A 22 -15.35 2.63 1.60
C SER A 22 -15.14 3.24 0.20
N LYS A 23 -16.23 3.64 -0.45
CA LYS A 23 -16.15 4.47 -1.66
C LYS A 23 -15.17 5.62 -1.37
N PRO A 24 -14.12 5.84 -2.18
CA PRO A 24 -13.13 6.86 -1.89
C PRO A 24 -13.83 8.21 -1.67
N ALA A 25 -13.52 8.86 -0.55
CA ALA A 25 -14.04 10.19 -0.28
C ALA A 25 -13.75 11.12 -1.49
N PRO A 26 -14.70 12.00 -1.85
CA PRO A 26 -14.48 12.96 -2.93
C PRO A 26 -13.20 13.77 -2.69
N PRO A 27 -12.45 14.13 -3.75
CA PRO A 27 -11.29 15.00 -3.61
C PRO A 27 -11.63 16.33 -2.91
N PRO A 28 -10.81 16.80 -1.95
CA PRO A 28 -11.13 18.00 -1.16
C PRO A 28 -11.28 19.27 -1.98
N PHE A 29 -10.63 19.37 -3.14
CA PHE A 29 -10.74 20.52 -4.04
C PHE A 29 -12.14 20.67 -4.68
N LEU A 30 -13.02 19.68 -4.50
CA LEU A 30 -14.43 19.77 -4.91
C LEU A 30 -15.31 20.47 -3.86
N ASN A 31 -14.80 20.71 -2.66
CA ASN A 31 -15.54 21.38 -1.61
C ASN A 31 -15.86 22.82 -2.01
N GLY A 32 -17.12 23.24 -1.81
CA GLY A 32 -17.57 24.58 -2.17
C GLY A 32 -17.86 24.79 -3.67
N LEU A 33 -17.59 23.80 -4.54
CA LEU A 33 -17.96 23.89 -5.96
C LEU A 33 -19.45 23.60 -6.19
N SER A 34 -19.97 24.12 -7.30
CA SER A 34 -21.33 23.83 -7.76
C SER A 34 -21.50 22.36 -8.14
N ASP A 35 -22.74 21.88 -8.13
CA ASP A 35 -23.05 20.50 -8.50
C ASP A 35 -22.76 20.22 -9.99
N ASN A 36 -22.91 21.24 -10.85
CA ASN A 36 -22.47 21.15 -12.25
C ASN A 36 -20.96 20.91 -12.34
N ALA A 37 -20.15 21.72 -11.63
CA ALA A 37 -18.70 21.58 -11.65
C ALA A 37 -18.24 20.20 -11.13
N LYS A 38 -18.86 19.71 -10.05
CA LYS A 38 -18.60 18.36 -9.51
C LYS A 38 -18.99 17.26 -10.51
N ARG A 39 -20.11 17.42 -11.23
CA ARG A 39 -20.56 16.47 -12.26
C ARG A 39 -19.61 16.43 -13.44
N GLU A 40 -19.18 17.59 -13.95
CA GLU A 40 -18.19 17.70 -15.02
C GLU A 40 -16.88 17.03 -14.64
N PHE A 41 -16.37 17.30 -13.43
CA PHE A 41 -15.20 16.60 -12.91
C PHE A 41 -15.41 15.09 -12.91
N GLY A 42 -16.57 14.61 -12.44
CA GLY A 42 -16.91 13.19 -12.45
C GLY A 42 -16.90 12.57 -13.84
N GLN A 43 -17.40 13.28 -14.86
CA GLN A 43 -17.38 12.84 -16.26
C GLN A 43 -15.95 12.75 -16.82
N ILE A 44 -15.12 13.76 -16.54
CA ILE A 44 -13.71 13.75 -16.94
C ILE A 44 -12.99 12.61 -16.24
N ALA A 45 -13.03 12.57 -14.90
CA ALA A 45 -12.35 11.59 -14.05
C ALA A 45 -12.78 10.14 -14.33
N GLY A 46 -14.03 9.94 -14.76
CA GLY A 46 -14.59 8.65 -15.13
C GLY A 46 -14.31 8.21 -16.57
N ASN A 47 -13.69 9.06 -17.40
CA ASN A 47 -13.46 8.75 -18.80
C ASN A 47 -12.33 7.72 -18.98
N LYS A 48 -12.73 6.47 -19.23
CA LYS A 48 -11.81 5.35 -19.46
C LYS A 48 -11.27 5.25 -20.89
N LYS A 49 -11.69 6.14 -21.80
CA LYS A 49 -11.35 6.11 -23.24
C LYS A 49 -10.18 7.01 -23.62
N ILE A 50 -9.65 7.81 -22.68
CA ILE A 50 -8.55 8.75 -22.92
C ILE A 50 -7.28 8.33 -22.19
N THR A 51 -6.14 8.84 -22.64
CA THR A 51 -4.88 8.56 -21.94
C THR A 51 -4.86 9.22 -20.57
N ARG A 52 -4.01 8.70 -19.67
CA ARG A 52 -3.80 9.32 -18.35
C ARG A 52 -3.22 10.74 -18.45
N LEU A 53 -2.48 11.03 -19.52
CA LEU A 53 -1.94 12.36 -19.79
C LEU A 53 -3.08 13.31 -20.19
N ASP A 54 -3.94 12.88 -21.12
CA ASP A 54 -5.10 13.67 -21.56
C ASP A 54 -6.08 13.90 -20.41
N LEU A 55 -6.33 12.88 -19.59
CA LEU A 55 -7.14 12.99 -18.39
C LEU A 55 -6.60 14.09 -17.46
N ARG A 56 -5.29 14.10 -17.22
CA ARG A 56 -4.64 15.11 -16.38
C ARG A 56 -4.80 16.51 -16.99
N ASN A 57 -4.56 16.64 -18.29
CA ASN A 57 -4.68 17.91 -19.00
C ASN A 57 -6.12 18.44 -18.96
N GLN A 58 -7.13 17.56 -19.14
CA GLN A 58 -8.55 17.93 -19.05
C GLN A 58 -8.94 18.35 -17.63
N VAL A 59 -8.47 17.63 -16.60
CA VAL A 59 -8.70 18.02 -15.19
C VAL A 59 -8.06 19.37 -14.88
N LEU A 60 -6.84 19.65 -15.36
CA LEU A 60 -6.18 20.95 -15.15
C LEU A 60 -6.92 22.08 -15.86
N LYS A 61 -7.39 21.86 -17.10
CA LYS A 61 -8.20 22.83 -17.84
C LYS A 61 -9.54 23.11 -17.15
N TRP A 62 -10.22 22.05 -16.68
CA TRP A 62 -11.43 22.17 -15.88
C TRP A 62 -11.18 22.95 -14.58
N ALA A 63 -10.07 22.68 -13.90
CA ALA A 63 -9.70 23.34 -12.65
C ALA A 63 -9.41 24.83 -12.84
N GLU A 64 -8.80 25.21 -13.97
CA GLU A 64 -8.58 26.59 -14.36
C GLU A 64 -9.90 27.35 -14.53
N GLY A 65 -10.87 26.76 -15.25
CA GLY A 65 -12.20 27.35 -15.44
C GLY A 65 -13.03 27.47 -14.16
N ASN A 66 -12.69 26.71 -13.11
CA ASN A 66 -13.37 26.72 -11.81
C ASN A 66 -12.55 27.41 -10.70
N GLY A 67 -11.40 28.01 -11.01
CA GLY A 67 -10.57 28.72 -10.02
C GLY A 67 -9.91 27.84 -8.96
N VAL A 68 -9.82 26.52 -9.19
CA VAL A 68 -9.27 25.53 -8.23
C VAL A 68 -7.98 24.87 -8.69
N LYS A 69 -7.35 25.39 -9.75
CA LYS A 69 -6.10 24.84 -10.33
C LYS A 69 -5.00 24.60 -9.29
N PRO A 70 -4.66 25.54 -8.38
CA PRO A 70 -3.62 25.28 -7.37
C PRO A 70 -3.97 24.10 -6.43
N ALA A 71 -5.24 23.97 -6.03
CA ALA A 71 -5.69 22.89 -5.16
C ALA A 71 -5.66 21.52 -5.86
N VAL A 72 -5.96 21.50 -7.16
CA VAL A 72 -5.87 20.29 -8.00
C VAL A 72 -4.41 19.88 -8.20
N GLU A 73 -3.50 20.81 -8.48
CA GLU A 73 -2.07 20.53 -8.63
C GLU A 73 -1.45 19.97 -7.34
N ASP A 74 -1.74 20.59 -6.19
CA ASP A 74 -1.32 20.09 -4.88
C ASP A 74 -1.87 18.69 -4.60
N TYR A 75 -3.16 18.45 -4.87
CA TYR A 75 -3.76 17.13 -4.72
C TYR A 75 -3.06 16.07 -5.59
N LEU A 76 -2.79 16.37 -6.86
CA LEU A 76 -2.10 15.47 -7.78
C LEU A 76 -0.67 15.19 -7.31
N ALA A 77 0.04 16.20 -6.83
CA ALA A 77 1.39 16.05 -6.28
C ALA A 77 1.40 15.13 -5.05
N LYS A 78 0.50 15.38 -4.07
CA LYS A 78 0.33 14.54 -2.87
C LYS A 78 -0.02 13.10 -3.24
N LYS A 79 -0.94 12.90 -4.19
CA LYS A 79 -1.32 11.57 -4.69
C LYS A 79 -0.14 10.84 -5.33
N ASN A 80 0.67 11.52 -6.12
CA ASN A 80 1.87 10.94 -6.72
C ASN A 80 2.92 10.56 -5.67
N LYS A 81 3.15 11.43 -4.67
CA LYS A 81 4.06 11.15 -3.55
C LYS A 81 3.60 9.93 -2.75
N ALA A 82 2.32 9.85 -2.41
CA ALA A 82 1.75 8.69 -1.71
C ALA A 82 1.89 7.39 -2.53
N LYS A 83 1.66 7.46 -3.85
CA LYS A 83 1.86 6.32 -4.75
C LYS A 83 3.31 5.85 -4.78
N GLN A 84 4.27 6.78 -4.81
CA GLN A 84 5.69 6.43 -4.78
C GLN A 84 6.07 5.79 -3.44
N ALA A 85 5.68 6.40 -2.32
CA ALA A 85 5.95 5.84 -1.00
C ALA A 85 5.37 4.43 -0.81
N MET A 86 4.17 4.17 -1.36
CA MET A 86 3.59 2.81 -1.36
C MET A 86 4.43 1.83 -2.20
N ARG A 87 4.88 2.24 -3.40
CA ARG A 87 5.76 1.41 -4.23
C ARG A 87 7.07 1.08 -3.51
N ASP A 88 7.67 2.06 -2.84
CA ASP A 88 8.93 1.87 -2.12
C ASP A 88 8.77 0.88 -0.96
N ARG A 89 7.64 0.94 -0.21
CA ARG A 89 7.30 -0.03 0.85
C ARG A 89 7.11 -1.44 0.31
N ILE A 90 6.39 -1.59 -0.80
CA ILE A 90 6.18 -2.89 -1.45
C ILE A 90 7.51 -3.44 -1.95
N GLN A 91 8.36 -2.61 -2.57
CA GLN A 91 9.67 -3.05 -3.04
C GLN A 91 10.56 -3.50 -1.88
N ALA A 92 10.55 -2.78 -0.75
CA ALA A 92 11.26 -3.20 0.45
C ALA A 92 10.74 -4.55 0.98
N ALA A 93 9.42 -4.77 0.97
CA ALA A 93 8.84 -6.04 1.35
C ALA A 93 9.23 -7.18 0.39
N ILE A 94 9.24 -6.95 -0.92
CA ILE A 94 9.73 -7.93 -1.92
C ILE A 94 11.19 -8.29 -1.64
N ASN A 95 12.05 -7.31 -1.35
CA ASN A 95 13.47 -7.54 -1.09
C ASN A 95 13.68 -8.37 0.19
N ASN A 96 12.84 -8.19 1.21
CA ASN A 96 12.94 -8.90 2.49
C ASN A 96 12.21 -10.26 2.50
N LEU A 97 11.35 -10.52 1.51
CA LEU A 97 10.52 -11.73 1.46
C LEU A 97 11.32 -13.04 1.52
N PRO A 98 12.43 -13.23 0.77
CA PRO A 98 13.16 -14.50 0.77
C PRO A 98 13.78 -14.84 2.14
N GLU A 99 14.31 -13.85 2.85
CA GLU A 99 14.88 -14.05 4.19
C GLU A 99 13.80 -14.28 5.24
N ALA A 100 12.73 -13.49 5.20
CA ALA A 100 11.62 -13.64 6.11
C ALA A 100 10.94 -15.01 5.96
N TYR A 101 10.76 -15.48 4.71
CA TYR A 101 10.20 -16.79 4.41
C TYR A 101 11.07 -17.92 4.98
N ARG A 102 12.39 -17.87 4.75
CA ARG A 102 13.34 -18.86 5.32
C ARG A 102 13.31 -18.87 6.85
N THR A 103 13.25 -17.69 7.47
CA THR A 103 13.23 -17.56 8.94
C THR A 103 12.00 -18.23 9.53
N LEU A 104 10.82 -18.00 8.94
CA LEU A 104 9.59 -18.61 9.45
C LEU A 104 9.55 -20.13 9.26
N ASN A 105 10.01 -20.64 8.12
CA ASN A 105 10.10 -22.08 7.90
C ASN A 105 11.09 -22.71 8.89
N ALA A 106 12.27 -22.10 9.09
CA ALA A 106 13.25 -22.59 10.06
C ALA A 106 12.70 -22.66 11.49
N LEU A 107 11.81 -21.74 11.88
CA LEU A 107 11.14 -21.80 13.19
C LEU A 107 10.09 -22.91 13.28
N GLY A 108 9.40 -23.22 12.17
CA GLY A 108 8.41 -24.30 12.10
C GLY A 108 9.04 -25.70 11.99
N ASP A 109 10.22 -25.78 11.38
CA ASP A 109 10.98 -27.01 11.16
C ASP A 109 12.01 -27.28 12.29
N ASP A 110 12.03 -26.46 13.36
CA ASP A 110 12.95 -26.61 14.48
C ASP A 110 12.47 -27.68 15.47
N ASP A 111 12.98 -28.91 15.31
CA ASP A 111 12.67 -30.07 16.15
C ASP A 111 13.05 -29.88 17.63
N ALA A 112 13.83 -28.84 17.99
CA ALA A 112 14.12 -28.52 19.38
C ALA A 112 13.00 -27.72 20.08
N LEU A 113 12.00 -27.24 19.34
CA LEU A 113 10.86 -26.49 19.87
C LEU A 113 9.62 -27.36 19.97
N THR A 114 8.82 -27.11 20.99
CA THR A 114 7.43 -27.53 20.97
C THR A 114 6.64 -26.68 19.96
N GLN A 115 5.51 -27.21 19.48
CA GLN A 115 4.61 -26.49 18.57
C GLN A 115 4.19 -25.11 19.14
N GLU A 116 3.91 -25.04 20.44
CA GLU A 116 3.48 -23.79 21.10
C GLU A 116 4.61 -22.74 21.12
N GLU A 117 5.86 -23.17 21.33
CA GLU A 117 7.03 -22.29 21.29
C GLU A 117 7.31 -21.79 19.88
N ALA A 118 7.21 -22.68 18.88
CA ALA A 118 7.36 -22.33 17.46
C ALA A 118 6.30 -21.30 17.05
N ASP A 119 5.03 -21.54 17.36
CA ASP A 119 3.92 -20.62 17.06
C ASP A 119 4.12 -19.25 17.73
N THR A 120 4.58 -19.24 18.98
CA THR A 120 4.88 -18.01 19.72
C THR A 120 6.02 -17.22 19.08
N LYS A 121 7.12 -17.88 18.71
CA LYS A 121 8.26 -17.25 18.04
C LYS A 121 7.90 -16.76 16.64
N ILE A 122 7.10 -17.50 15.88
CA ILE A 122 6.59 -17.08 14.58
C ILE A 122 5.72 -15.82 14.74
N LYS A 123 4.81 -15.79 15.71
CA LYS A 123 3.97 -14.62 15.98
C LYS A 123 4.79 -13.39 16.36
N GLN A 124 5.79 -13.56 17.21
CA GLN A 124 6.71 -12.48 17.60
C GLN A 124 7.55 -11.97 16.42
N THR A 125 8.10 -12.88 15.62
CA THR A 125 8.86 -12.57 14.40
C THR A 125 7.99 -11.80 13.41
N MET A 126 6.78 -12.31 13.14
CA MET A 126 5.79 -11.67 12.30
C MET A 126 5.43 -10.28 12.82
N ALA A 127 5.29 -10.06 14.13
CA ALA A 127 4.95 -8.75 14.68
C ALA A 127 5.95 -7.65 14.23
N GLY A 128 7.23 -7.98 14.11
CA GLY A 128 8.30 -7.08 13.66
C GLY A 128 8.31 -6.75 12.16
N TYR A 129 7.58 -7.50 11.34
CA TYR A 129 7.52 -7.24 9.89
C TYR A 129 6.55 -6.11 9.53
N SER A 130 6.84 -5.44 8.42
CA SER A 130 5.91 -4.47 7.82
C SER A 130 4.61 -5.16 7.40
N TRP A 131 3.53 -4.39 7.29
CA TRP A 131 2.25 -4.90 6.81
C TRP A 131 2.38 -5.53 5.41
N GLU A 132 3.09 -4.86 4.50
CA GLU A 132 3.29 -5.34 3.14
C GLU A 132 4.04 -6.68 3.11
N LEU A 133 5.06 -6.85 3.96
CA LEU A 133 5.80 -8.11 4.06
C LEU A 133 4.95 -9.23 4.68
N LYS A 134 4.16 -8.92 5.73
CA LYS A 134 3.19 -9.88 6.31
C LYS A 134 2.22 -10.39 5.26
N GLU A 135 1.69 -9.51 4.41
CA GLU A 135 0.74 -9.89 3.37
C GLU A 135 1.39 -10.75 2.27
N LEU A 136 2.61 -10.41 1.86
CA LEU A 136 3.38 -11.25 0.92
C LEU A 136 3.68 -12.64 1.50
N LEU A 137 4.07 -12.72 2.77
CA LEU A 137 4.30 -14.00 3.45
C LEU A 137 3.02 -14.83 3.57
N ARG A 138 1.88 -14.19 3.87
CA ARG A 138 0.57 -14.85 3.89
C ARG A 138 0.23 -15.46 2.53
N LEU A 139 0.54 -14.76 1.43
CA LEU A 139 0.32 -15.27 0.08
C LEU A 139 1.29 -16.40 -0.30
N ALA A 140 2.55 -16.32 0.14
CA ALA A 140 3.59 -17.32 -0.14
C ALA A 140 3.50 -18.59 0.75
N GLY A 141 2.77 -18.54 1.86
CA GLY A 141 2.69 -19.62 2.84
C GLY A 141 2.02 -20.91 2.32
N PRO A 142 2.35 -22.08 2.93
CA PRO A 142 1.94 -23.41 2.45
C PRO A 142 0.42 -23.62 2.41
N GLY A 143 -0.37 -22.89 3.21
CA GLY A 143 -1.84 -22.97 3.21
C GLY A 143 -2.54 -22.33 2.00
N ASN A 144 -1.82 -21.62 1.13
CA ASN A 144 -2.36 -20.96 -0.07
C ASN A 144 -1.91 -21.60 -1.40
N GLN A 145 -1.07 -22.64 -1.38
CA GLN A 145 -0.53 -23.26 -2.60
C GLN A 145 -1.51 -24.15 -3.38
N GLY A 146 -2.82 -24.01 -3.17
CA GLY A 146 -3.82 -24.88 -3.82
C GLY A 146 -5.27 -24.41 -3.79
N LYS A 147 -5.61 -23.28 -3.14
CA LYS A 147 -6.93 -22.67 -3.35
C LYS A 147 -6.85 -21.84 -4.63
N LYS A 148 -7.16 -22.48 -5.77
CA LYS A 148 -7.58 -21.77 -6.99
C LYS A 148 -8.58 -20.69 -6.53
N PRO A 149 -8.44 -19.41 -6.93
CA PRO A 149 -9.46 -18.41 -6.60
C PRO A 149 -10.80 -19.00 -7.04
N ALA A 150 -11.68 -19.30 -6.08
CA ALA A 150 -13.00 -19.80 -6.37
C ALA A 150 -13.61 -18.80 -7.34
N ASP A 151 -14.01 -19.31 -8.51
CA ASP A 151 -14.44 -18.52 -9.64
C ASP A 151 -15.43 -17.45 -9.15
N ALA A 152 -15.04 -16.19 -9.33
CA ALA A 152 -15.87 -15.05 -8.98
C ALA A 152 -17.12 -15.09 -9.88
N ALA A 153 -18.21 -15.58 -9.32
CA ALA A 153 -19.57 -15.46 -9.84
C ALA A 153 -20.35 -14.50 -8.92
#